data_AF-A0AAU5C8I8-F1
#
_entry.id   AF-A0AAU5C8I8-F1
#
_cell.length_a   1.000
_cell.length_b   1.000
_cell.length_c   1.000
_cell.angle_alpha   90.00
_cell.angle_beta   90.00
_cell.angle_gamma   90.00
#
_symmetry.space_group_name_H-M   'P 1'
#
loop_
_entity.id
_entity.type
_entity.pdbx_description
1 polymer ?
#
loop_
_entity_poly.entity_id
_entity_poly.type
_entity_poly.pdbx_seq_one_letter_code
_entity_poly.pdbx_strand_id
1 'polypeptide(L)'
;MDPLRVSAEDELFPSAQPWDVVDDSLWVSHSEFWLVAGSGPGIDIVSAVPEGDSIKGNGGAVGIPTRASETRIAAVVSVWEGAAPHGDGAFLGTCRITVPDRELALVNVEGREPGPVLVLPEEGEHTVSVWRRDVSGSDAAEQYDIRVWRCLTQ
;
A
#
# COMPACT_ATOMS: atom_id res chain seq x y z
N MET A 1 -43.05 22.12 -5.69
CA MET A 1 -42.48 20.77 -5.80
C MET A 1 -41.80 20.70 -7.15
N ASP A 2 -40.51 21.00 -7.18
CA ASP A 2 -39.67 20.73 -8.35
C ASP A 2 -39.06 19.34 -8.16
N PRO A 3 -39.13 18.44 -9.17
CA PRO A 3 -38.38 17.21 -9.12
C PRO A 3 -36.90 17.57 -9.29
N LEU A 4 -36.08 17.18 -8.31
CA LEU A 4 -34.63 17.18 -8.41
C LEU A 4 -34.24 16.48 -9.71
N ARG A 5 -33.78 17.27 -10.69
CA ARG A 5 -32.92 16.77 -11.76
C ARG A 5 -31.65 16.29 -11.08
N VAL A 6 -31.61 15.00 -10.78
CA VAL A 6 -30.36 14.29 -10.58
C VAL A 6 -29.71 14.28 -11.96
N SER A 7 -28.75 15.18 -12.16
CA SER A 7 -27.99 15.24 -13.41
C SER A 7 -27.27 13.91 -13.59
N ALA A 8 -27.62 13.18 -14.64
CA ALA A 8 -27.01 11.91 -15.05
C ALA A 8 -25.55 12.07 -15.56
N GLU A 9 -24.84 13.09 -15.06
CA GLU A 9 -23.52 13.52 -15.49
C GLU A 9 -22.42 13.12 -14.50
N ASP A 10 -22.79 12.81 -13.24
CA ASP A 10 -21.86 12.28 -12.22
C ASP A 10 -21.57 10.76 -12.40
N GLU A 11 -22.26 10.06 -13.30
CA GLU A 11 -22.06 8.62 -13.57
C GLU A 11 -21.21 8.33 -14.83
N LEU A 12 -20.82 9.37 -15.61
CA LEU A 12 -20.22 9.15 -16.95
C LEU A 12 -18.70 8.95 -16.96
N PHE A 13 -18.03 9.10 -15.81
CA PHE A 13 -16.63 8.73 -15.65
C PHE A 13 -16.54 7.82 -14.43
N PRO A 14 -16.32 6.50 -14.59
CA PRO A 14 -15.89 5.73 -13.44
C PRO A 14 -14.65 6.43 -12.89
N SER A 15 -14.68 6.78 -11.60
CA SER A 15 -13.47 7.17 -10.88
C SER A 15 -12.38 6.19 -11.29
N ALA A 16 -11.18 6.70 -11.60
CA ALA A 16 -10.07 5.83 -11.99
C ALA A 16 -10.05 4.63 -11.03
N GLN A 17 -10.04 3.41 -11.59
CA GLN A 17 -10.08 2.19 -10.82
C GLN A 17 -8.69 1.55 -10.84
N PRO A 18 -8.28 0.89 -9.74
CA PRO A 18 -7.07 0.10 -9.76
C PRO A 18 -7.21 -1.05 -10.78
N TRP A 19 -6.11 -1.41 -11.41
CA TRP A 19 -6.02 -2.58 -12.29
C TRP A 19 -6.14 -3.90 -11.50
N ASP A 20 -5.55 -3.94 -10.31
CA ASP A 20 -5.64 -5.07 -9.40
C ASP A 20 -5.56 -4.60 -7.94
N VAL A 21 -6.17 -5.37 -7.05
CA VAL A 21 -6.27 -5.08 -5.62
C VAL A 21 -6.16 -6.38 -4.83
N VAL A 22 -5.30 -6.37 -3.82
CA VAL A 22 -5.26 -7.40 -2.78
C VAL A 22 -5.46 -6.76 -1.42
N ASP A 23 -6.23 -7.41 -0.57
CA ASP A 23 -6.44 -7.00 0.81
C ASP A 23 -6.22 -8.18 1.76
N ASP A 24 -5.61 -7.89 2.91
CA ASP A 24 -5.44 -8.86 3.99
C ASP A 24 -5.19 -8.16 5.32
N SER A 25 -5.12 -8.95 6.38
CA SER A 25 -4.65 -8.54 7.70
C SER A 25 -3.35 -9.24 8.07
N LEU A 26 -2.43 -8.51 8.68
CA LEU A 26 -1.20 -9.10 9.22
C LEU A 26 -0.99 -8.71 10.68
N TRP A 27 -0.38 -9.61 11.44
CA TRP A 27 0.18 -9.28 12.74
C TRP A 27 1.49 -8.49 12.55
N VAL A 28 1.60 -7.35 13.22
CA VAL A 28 2.77 -6.49 13.21
C VAL A 28 3.41 -6.48 14.59
N SER A 29 4.74 -6.59 14.59
CA SER A 29 5.60 -6.43 15.76
C SER A 29 6.59 -5.28 15.49
N HIS A 30 7.12 -4.66 16.54
CA HIS A 30 8.10 -3.56 16.45
C HIS A 30 7.63 -2.26 15.79
N SER A 31 6.31 -2.04 15.74
CA SER A 31 5.70 -0.83 15.17
C SER A 31 5.90 -0.66 13.65
N GLU A 32 6.18 -1.73 12.90
CA GLU A 32 6.52 -1.60 11.47
C GLU A 32 6.32 -2.88 10.66
N PHE A 33 6.03 -2.69 9.38
CA PHE A 33 5.94 -3.75 8.37
C PHE A 33 6.45 -3.22 7.02
N TRP A 34 6.61 -4.10 6.03
CA TRP A 34 7.18 -3.73 4.74
C TRP A 34 6.33 -4.20 3.56
N LEU A 35 6.31 -3.38 2.51
CA LEU A 35 6.07 -3.82 1.15
C LEU A 35 7.42 -4.12 0.50
N VAL A 36 7.60 -5.32 -0.04
CA VAL A 36 8.87 -5.76 -0.64
C VAL A 36 8.70 -6.17 -2.10
N ALA A 37 9.73 -5.93 -2.90
CA ALA A 37 9.84 -6.39 -4.29
C ALA A 37 10.25 -7.87 -4.32
N GLY A 38 9.35 -8.72 -4.81
CA GLY A 38 9.50 -10.17 -4.85
C GLY A 38 8.89 -10.88 -3.63
N SER A 39 8.70 -12.20 -3.77
CA SER A 39 8.15 -13.09 -2.74
C SER A 39 9.21 -13.90 -1.98
N GLY A 40 10.50 -13.65 -2.23
CA GLY A 40 11.61 -14.45 -1.72
C GLY A 40 12.38 -13.86 -0.52
N PRO A 41 13.04 -14.70 0.29
CA PRO A 41 13.96 -14.23 1.33
C PRO A 41 15.18 -13.51 0.71
N GLY A 42 15.63 -12.42 1.33
CA GLY A 42 16.87 -11.72 0.95
C GLY A 42 16.70 -10.25 0.56
N ILE A 43 15.49 -9.72 0.52
CA ILE A 43 15.27 -8.27 0.43
C ILE A 43 15.71 -7.61 1.74
N ASP A 44 16.59 -6.60 1.63
CA ASP A 44 17.02 -5.81 2.77
C ASP A 44 15.86 -4.94 3.28
N ILE A 45 15.19 -5.39 4.33
CA ILE A 45 14.15 -4.61 5.03
C ILE A 45 14.74 -3.68 6.10
N VAL A 46 15.95 -3.99 6.58
CA VAL A 46 16.58 -3.29 7.71
C VAL A 46 16.95 -1.86 7.31
N SER A 47 17.45 -1.65 6.10
CA SER A 47 17.75 -0.30 5.62
C SER A 47 16.49 0.53 5.30
N ALA A 48 15.31 -0.10 5.25
CA ALA A 48 14.03 0.53 5.00
C ALA A 48 13.20 0.78 6.28
N VAL A 49 13.79 0.60 7.48
CA VAL A 49 13.15 0.90 8.78
C VAL A 49 12.75 2.38 8.87
N PRO A 50 11.45 2.72 8.94
CA PRO A 50 10.96 4.09 9.03
C PRO A 50 11.39 4.79 10.33
N GLU A 51 11.54 6.11 10.26
CA GLU A 51 11.81 6.95 11.42
C GLU A 51 10.58 7.82 11.70
N GLY A 52 9.87 7.51 12.79
CA GLY A 52 8.64 8.23 13.15
C GLY A 52 7.43 7.80 12.31
N ASP A 53 6.63 8.77 11.88
CA ASP A 53 5.31 8.53 11.27
C ASP A 53 5.30 8.70 9.74
N SER A 54 6.41 8.34 9.10
CA SER A 54 6.56 8.44 7.63
C SER A 54 7.19 7.19 7.07
N ILE A 55 6.80 6.81 5.85
CA ILE A 55 7.37 5.64 5.18
C ILE A 55 8.83 5.88 4.81
N LYS A 56 9.60 4.80 4.67
CA LYS A 56 10.98 4.83 4.17
C LYS A 56 11.20 3.75 3.12
N GLY A 57 11.63 4.17 1.94
CA GLY A 57 11.99 3.26 0.84
C GLY A 57 13.51 3.14 0.69
N ASN A 58 13.99 1.96 0.31
CA ASN A 58 15.39 1.74 -0.09
C ASN A 58 15.54 1.24 -1.54
N GLY A 59 14.46 1.23 -2.31
CA GLY A 59 14.42 0.76 -3.70
C GLY A 59 14.03 -0.71 -3.85
N GLY A 60 14.20 -1.56 -2.85
CA GLY A 60 13.72 -2.96 -2.84
C GLY A 60 12.60 -3.22 -1.82
N ALA A 61 12.48 -2.36 -0.81
CA ALA A 61 11.49 -2.41 0.24
C ALA A 61 10.99 -1.01 0.60
N VAL A 62 9.77 -0.95 1.12
CA VAL A 62 9.15 0.23 1.69
C VAL A 62 8.70 -0.13 3.10
N GLY A 63 9.38 0.40 4.11
CA GLY A 63 8.96 0.26 5.50
C GLY A 63 7.85 1.26 5.84
N ILE A 64 6.83 0.75 6.52
CA ILE A 64 5.58 1.45 6.84
C ILE A 64 5.39 1.41 8.37
N PRO A 65 5.32 2.57 9.04
CA PRO A 65 5.18 2.62 10.49
C PRO A 65 3.73 2.40 10.94
N THR A 66 3.57 1.71 12.08
CA THR A 66 2.31 1.56 12.81
C THR A 66 2.33 2.36 14.12
N ARG A 67 1.16 2.77 14.62
CA ARG A 67 1.10 3.50 15.90
C ARG A 67 1.32 2.59 17.10
N ALA A 68 0.83 1.35 17.00
CA ALA A 68 0.98 0.34 18.04
C ALA A 68 2.15 -0.59 17.70
N SER A 69 2.90 -0.98 18.73
CA SER A 69 4.09 -1.84 18.59
C SER A 69 3.77 -3.30 18.32
N GLU A 70 2.64 -3.77 18.84
CA GLU A 70 2.13 -5.13 18.64
C GLU A 70 0.63 -5.03 18.37
N THR A 71 0.24 -5.26 17.12
CA THR A 71 -1.17 -5.10 16.72
C THR A 71 -1.45 -5.91 15.46
N ARG A 72 -2.73 -6.21 15.24
CA ARG A 72 -3.22 -6.57 13.92
C ARG A 72 -3.50 -5.29 13.13
N ILE A 73 -3.09 -5.27 11.87
CA ILE A 73 -3.45 -4.21 10.91
C ILE A 73 -4.15 -4.82 9.71
N ALA A 74 -4.94 -4.01 9.02
CA ALA A 74 -5.47 -4.34 7.70
C ALA A 74 -4.67 -3.56 6.64
N ALA A 75 -4.39 -4.18 5.49
CA ALA A 75 -3.70 -3.53 4.39
C ALA A 75 -4.42 -3.82 3.09
N VAL A 76 -4.60 -2.78 2.28
CA VAL A 76 -5.11 -2.87 0.91
C VAL A 76 -4.00 -2.40 -0.01
N VAL A 77 -3.48 -3.30 -0.83
CA VAL A 77 -2.45 -2.99 -1.84
C VAL A 77 -3.11 -2.97 -3.21
N SER A 78 -2.96 -1.87 -3.94
CA SER A 78 -3.59 -1.69 -5.24
C SER A 78 -2.61 -1.16 -6.28
N VAL A 79 -2.73 -1.63 -7.52
CA VAL A 79 -1.94 -1.16 -8.66
C VAL A 79 -2.79 -0.32 -9.61
N TRP A 80 -2.22 0.77 -10.10
CA TRP A 80 -2.88 1.78 -10.91
C TRP A 80 -2.09 2.04 -12.21
N GLU A 81 -2.81 2.30 -13.30
CA GLU A 81 -2.22 2.58 -14.62
C GLU A 81 -1.35 3.85 -14.64
N GLY A 82 -1.76 4.84 -13.87
CA GLY A 82 -1.06 6.11 -13.70
C GLY A 82 -1.04 6.54 -12.25
N ALA A 83 -0.69 7.80 -12.01
CA ALA A 83 -0.66 8.37 -10.66
C ALA A 83 -1.99 8.09 -9.94
N ALA A 84 -1.90 7.29 -8.87
CA ALA A 84 -3.09 6.89 -8.13
C ALA A 84 -3.72 8.12 -7.47
N PRO A 85 -5.06 8.19 -7.38
CA PRO A 85 -5.72 9.21 -6.59
C PRO A 85 -5.31 9.09 -5.11
N HIS A 86 -5.64 10.10 -4.32
CA HIS A 86 -5.40 10.06 -2.88
C HIS A 86 -6.17 8.92 -2.21
N GLY A 87 -5.50 8.24 -1.28
CA GLY A 87 -6.11 7.27 -0.37
C GLY A 87 -6.86 7.91 0.79
N ASP A 88 -7.56 7.07 1.56
CA ASP A 88 -8.30 7.53 2.72
C ASP A 88 -7.38 7.66 3.94
N GLY A 89 -7.57 8.72 4.74
CA GLY A 89 -6.87 8.92 6.01
C GLY A 89 -5.60 9.76 5.92
N ALA A 90 -4.70 9.56 6.88
CA ALA A 90 -3.46 10.32 7.02
C ALA A 90 -2.40 9.80 6.04
N PHE A 91 -1.88 10.70 5.20
CA PHE A 91 -0.80 10.37 4.27
C PHE A 91 0.53 10.17 5.00
N LEU A 92 1.18 9.03 4.79
CA LEU A 92 2.46 8.67 5.41
C LEU A 92 3.67 8.92 4.50
N GLY A 93 3.45 9.12 3.20
CA GLY A 93 4.50 9.49 2.26
C GLY A 93 4.44 8.77 0.93
N THR A 94 5.40 9.12 0.07
CA THR A 94 5.63 8.51 -1.24
C THR A 94 7.09 8.12 -1.37
N CYS A 95 7.36 6.97 -1.96
CA CYS A 95 8.71 6.52 -2.29
C CYS A 95 8.72 5.71 -3.60
N ARG A 96 9.90 5.26 -4.01
CA ARG A 96 10.06 4.42 -5.20
C ARG A 96 10.52 3.02 -4.82
N ILE A 97 10.07 2.04 -5.60
CA ILE A 97 10.46 0.63 -5.49
C ILE A 97 10.74 0.08 -6.90
N THR A 98 11.77 -0.76 -7.03
CA THR A 98 12.12 -1.46 -8.26
C THR A 98 11.71 -2.91 -8.12
N VAL A 99 10.80 -3.37 -8.99
CA VAL A 99 10.18 -4.70 -8.91
C VAL A 99 10.64 -5.55 -10.09
N PRO A 100 11.61 -6.47 -9.88
CA PRO A 100 12.25 -7.21 -10.98
C PRO A 100 11.44 -8.40 -11.49
N ASP A 101 10.49 -8.91 -10.72
CA ASP A 101 9.72 -10.14 -10.99
C ASP A 101 8.20 -9.91 -10.96
N ARG A 102 7.79 -8.64 -10.99
CA ARG A 102 6.39 -8.17 -10.92
C ARG A 102 5.69 -8.47 -9.60
N GLU A 103 6.33 -9.10 -8.64
CA GLU A 103 5.67 -9.44 -7.38
C GLU A 103 5.92 -8.38 -6.32
N LEU A 104 4.86 -8.00 -5.61
CA LEU A 104 4.94 -7.21 -4.40
C LEU A 104 4.31 -7.99 -3.27
N ALA A 105 5.03 -8.17 -2.17
CA ALA A 105 4.52 -8.86 -0.99
C ALA A 105 4.51 -7.94 0.22
N LEU A 106 3.54 -8.15 1.11
CA LEU A 106 3.62 -7.60 2.47
C LEU A 106 4.33 -8.58 3.39
N VAL A 107 5.24 -8.06 4.22
CA VAL A 107 5.99 -8.85 5.19
C VAL A 107 6.07 -8.13 6.54
N ASN A 108 6.09 -8.90 7.62
CA ASN A 108 6.39 -8.41 8.96
C ASN A 108 7.83 -8.79 9.38
N VAL A 109 8.32 -8.22 10.48
CA VAL A 109 9.68 -8.47 11.02
C VAL A 109 9.96 -9.96 11.18
N GLU A 110 8.95 -10.71 11.60
CA GLU A 110 9.12 -12.12 11.94
C GLU A 110 9.18 -13.03 10.70
N GLY A 111 8.75 -12.55 9.52
CA GLY A 111 8.67 -13.33 8.28
C GLY A 111 7.82 -14.61 8.42
N ARG A 112 6.99 -14.69 9.47
CA ARG A 112 6.26 -15.89 9.86
C ARG A 112 4.93 -16.04 9.14
N GLU A 113 4.35 -14.93 8.70
CA GLU A 113 3.10 -14.90 7.94
C GLU A 113 3.39 -14.21 6.60
N PRO A 114 3.34 -14.95 5.47
CA PRO A 114 3.39 -14.30 4.17
C PRO A 114 2.13 -13.45 4.04
N GLY A 115 2.31 -12.14 3.89
CA GLY A 115 1.19 -11.24 3.58
C GLY A 115 0.73 -11.42 2.13
N PRO A 116 -0.28 -10.66 1.70
CA PRO A 116 -0.82 -10.75 0.36
C PRO A 116 0.25 -10.40 -0.68
N VAL A 117 0.20 -11.12 -1.80
CA VAL A 117 1.06 -10.88 -2.96
C VAL A 117 0.24 -10.21 -4.05
N LEU A 118 0.63 -9.00 -4.43
CA LEU A 118 0.11 -8.29 -5.58
C LEU A 118 1.01 -8.53 -6.79
N VAL A 119 0.42 -8.90 -7.93
CA VAL A 119 1.17 -9.10 -9.18
C VAL A 119 1.00 -7.87 -10.06
N LEU A 120 2.10 -7.17 -10.29
CA LEU A 120 2.15 -6.00 -11.15
C LEU A 120 1.98 -6.39 -12.64
N PRO A 121 1.44 -5.48 -13.45
CA PRO A 121 1.33 -5.68 -14.90
C PRO A 121 2.70 -5.85 -15.57
N GLU A 122 3.74 -5.22 -15.01
CA GLU A 122 5.08 -5.18 -15.59
C GLU A 122 6.18 -4.99 -14.53
N GLU A 123 7.40 -5.32 -14.94
CA GLU A 123 8.61 -5.13 -14.13
C GLU A 123 9.09 -3.67 -14.18
N GLY A 124 9.92 -3.29 -13.20
CA GLY A 124 10.65 -2.03 -13.21
C GLY A 124 10.33 -1.11 -12.04
N GLU A 125 10.61 0.18 -12.22
CA GLU A 125 10.44 1.20 -11.18
C GLU A 125 8.97 1.64 -11.05
N HIS A 126 8.48 1.61 -9.83
CA HIS A 126 7.13 1.99 -9.45
C HIS A 126 7.18 3.02 -8.32
N THR A 127 6.18 3.90 -8.30
CA THR A 127 5.92 4.80 -7.19
C THR A 127 4.94 4.13 -6.22
N VAL A 128 5.23 4.22 -4.93
CA VAL A 128 4.39 3.72 -3.84
C VAL A 128 3.96 4.90 -2.98
N SER A 129 2.67 5.01 -2.69
CA SER A 129 2.14 5.95 -1.72
C SER A 129 1.28 5.25 -0.69
N VAL A 130 1.36 5.70 0.56
CA VAL A 130 0.72 5.03 1.68
C VAL A 130 -0.11 6.02 2.50
N TRP A 131 -1.33 5.61 2.82
CA TRP A 131 -2.22 6.29 3.76
C TRP A 131 -2.61 5.35 4.89
N ARG A 132 -2.89 5.92 6.06
CA ARG A 132 -3.32 5.21 7.25
C ARG A 132 -4.60 5.80 7.82
N ARG A 133 -5.54 4.95 8.20
CA ARG A 133 -6.77 5.33 8.90
C ARG A 133 -7.07 4.40 10.08
N ASP A 134 -7.75 4.94 11.07
CA ASP A 134 -8.25 4.16 12.20
C ASP A 134 -9.50 3.39 11.77
N VAL A 135 -9.61 2.12 12.19
CA VAL A 135 -10.79 1.29 11.90
C VAL A 135 -11.51 0.96 13.19
N SER A 136 -12.74 1.45 13.32
CA SER A 136 -13.59 1.16 14.47
C SER A 136 -14.31 -0.17 14.27
N GLY A 137 -14.35 -1.02 15.30
CA GLY A 137 -15.17 -2.25 15.29
C GLY A 137 -14.58 -3.42 14.50
N SER A 138 -13.29 -3.37 14.17
CA SER A 138 -12.50 -4.46 13.57
C SER A 138 -11.50 -5.00 14.58
N ASP A 139 -11.05 -6.25 14.39
CA ASP A 139 -9.91 -6.82 15.12
C ASP A 139 -8.58 -6.11 14.76
N ALA A 140 -8.54 -5.41 13.63
CA ALA A 140 -7.45 -4.53 13.24
C ALA A 140 -7.74 -3.09 13.67
N ALA A 141 -6.83 -2.47 14.43
CA ALA A 141 -6.97 -1.09 14.89
C ALA A 141 -6.71 -0.05 13.79
N GLU A 142 -5.89 -0.42 12.81
CA GLU A 142 -5.42 0.45 11.73
C GLU A 142 -5.62 -0.23 10.38
N GLN A 143 -5.99 0.56 9.36
CA GLN A 143 -5.97 0.16 7.96
C GLN A 143 -4.99 1.02 7.16
N TYR A 144 -4.26 0.38 6.26
CA TYR A 144 -3.32 1.01 5.36
C TYR A 144 -3.77 0.86 3.91
N ASP A 145 -3.90 1.98 3.21
CA ASP A 145 -4.12 2.00 1.77
C ASP A 145 -2.77 2.21 1.08
N ILE A 146 -2.28 1.19 0.39
CA ILE A 146 -0.99 1.17 -0.29
C ILE A 146 -1.26 1.18 -1.79
N ARG A 147 -0.89 2.26 -2.46
CA ARG A 147 -1.14 2.44 -3.90
C ARG A 147 0.16 2.47 -4.66
N VAL A 148 0.20 1.69 -5.74
CA VAL A 148 1.38 1.47 -6.57
C VAL A 148 1.03 1.86 -8.00
N TRP A 149 1.93 2.57 -8.68
CA TRP A 149 1.79 2.85 -10.11
C TRP A 149 3.15 2.98 -10.78
N ARG A 150 3.21 2.79 -12.10
CA ARG A 150 4.46 2.86 -12.83
C ARG A 150 5.05 4.26 -12.78
N CYS A 151 6.37 4.37 -12.62
CA CYS A 151 7.07 5.60 -12.97
C CYS A 151 7.01 5.77 -14.49
N LEU A 152 6.35 6.84 -14.97
CA LEU A 152 6.48 7.22 -16.38
C LEU A 152 7.94 7.65 -16.60
N THR A 153 8.68 6.88 -17.40
CA THR A 153 9.98 7.29 -17.90
C THR A 153 9.80 8.59 -18.69
N GLN A 154 10.46 9.66 -18.24
CA GLN A 154 10.59 10.90 -19.01
C GLN A 154 11.45 10.69 -20.26
#